data_AF-A0A834EJN8-F1
#
_entry.id   AF-A0A834EJN8-F1
#
_cell.length_a   1.000
_cell.length_b   1.000
_cell.length_c   1.000
_cell.angle_alpha   90.00
_cell.angle_beta   90.00
_cell.angle_gamma   90.00
#
_symmetry.space_group_name_H-M   'P 1'
#
loop_
_entity.id
_entity.type
_entity.pdbx_description
1 polymer ?
#
loop_
_entity_poly.entity_id
_entity_poly.type
_entity_poly.pdbx_seq_one_letter_code
_entity_poly.pdbx_strand_id
1 'polypeptide(L)'
;MLSRLLKEHQAKQNERKELQEKRRREAITAATCLTEALVDHLNVGVAQAYMNQRKLDHEVKTLQVQAAQFAKQTGQWIGMVENFNQALKEIGDVENWARSIELDMRTIATALDFLQGRNQTGSRPGPGSGALPSHVRMTSPSLVLSRVMSLDQPQLPPADRLAPAMWLPLLLGVLLWATLWLLRDQQSLPVSDAFVFITGCDSGFGRLLALRLDQRGFQVLASCLTPSGAEDLQQVASSRLHTTLLDVTDPQSVQRAAKWVETHVGETGLFGLVNNAGVAGAIGPTPWLTQDDFHQVLNVNTLGPIRVTLALLPLLQQARGRVVNISSVLGRLAANGGGYCVSKFGLEAFSDSLR
;
A
#
# COMPACT_ATOMS: atom_id res chain seq x y z
N MET A 1 -13.27 84.34 70.78
CA MET A 1 -12.30 83.28 70.44
C MET A 1 -12.96 81.90 70.28
N LEU A 2 -13.79 81.46 71.24
CA LEU A 2 -14.45 80.14 71.24
C LEU A 2 -15.45 79.91 70.08
N SER A 3 -16.28 80.90 69.75
CA SER A 3 -17.27 80.81 68.66
C SER A 3 -16.63 80.60 67.27
N ARG A 4 -15.46 81.20 67.03
CA ARG A 4 -14.70 81.02 65.78
C ARG A 4 -14.12 79.61 65.66
N LEU A 5 -13.56 79.09 66.76
CA LEU A 5 -13.04 77.72 66.84
C LEU A 5 -14.15 76.68 66.65
N LEU A 6 -15.34 76.91 67.22
CA LEU A 6 -16.50 76.04 67.05
C LEU A 6 -16.97 76.00 65.59
N LYS A 7 -17.03 77.17 64.93
CA LYS A 7 -17.43 77.29 63.51
C LYS A 7 -16.42 76.63 62.56
N GLU A 8 -15.12 76.80 62.81
CA GLU A 8 -14.05 76.12 62.05
C GLU A 8 -14.08 74.60 62.26
N HIS A 9 -14.37 74.13 63.48
CA HIS A 9 -14.51 72.70 63.77
C HIS A 9 -15.74 72.11 63.06
N GLN A 10 -16.89 72.79 63.09
CA GLN A 10 -18.10 72.36 62.38
C GLN A 10 -17.88 72.33 60.85
N ALA A 11 -17.21 73.33 60.28
CA ALA A 11 -16.87 73.35 58.85
C ALA A 11 -15.97 72.16 58.47
N LYS A 12 -14.91 71.89 59.25
CA LYS A 12 -14.04 70.72 59.05
C LYS A 12 -14.78 69.40 59.22
N GLN A 13 -15.75 69.32 60.14
CA GLN A 13 -16.58 68.13 60.29
C GLN A 13 -17.49 67.90 59.08
N ASN A 14 -18.10 68.95 58.53
CA ASN A 14 -18.94 68.86 57.34
C ASN A 14 -18.11 68.49 56.11
N GLU A 15 -16.94 69.10 55.92
CA GLU A 15 -16.02 68.75 54.84
C GLU A 15 -15.56 67.29 54.91
N ARG A 16 -15.27 66.78 56.13
CA ARG A 16 -14.97 65.36 56.34
C ARG A 16 -16.15 64.46 56.00
N LYS A 17 -17.38 64.84 56.36
CA LYS A 17 -18.60 64.08 56.01
C LYS A 17 -18.82 64.06 54.50
N GLU A 18 -18.70 65.19 53.82
CA GLU A 18 -18.82 65.27 52.36
C GLU A 18 -17.75 64.44 51.65
N LEU A 19 -16.49 64.51 52.12
CA LEU A 19 -15.42 63.68 51.59
C LEU A 19 -15.68 62.18 51.82
N GLN A 20 -16.21 61.82 52.99
CA GLN A 20 -16.57 60.44 53.31
C GLN A 20 -17.74 59.94 52.45
N GLU A 21 -18.75 60.77 52.21
CA GLU A 21 -19.87 60.45 51.31
C GLU A 21 -19.41 60.32 49.86
N LYS A 22 -18.51 61.20 49.40
CA LYS A 22 -17.91 61.11 48.06
C LYS A 22 -17.13 59.80 47.89
N ARG A 23 -16.25 59.47 48.83
CA ARG A 23 -15.51 58.20 48.83
C ARG A 23 -16.43 56.99 48.90
N ARG A 24 -17.53 57.08 49.67
CA ARG A 24 -18.54 56.01 49.74
C ARG A 24 -19.25 55.82 48.39
N ARG A 25 -19.62 56.91 47.70
CA ARG A 25 -20.21 56.83 46.35
C ARG A 25 -19.24 56.24 45.34
N GLU A 26 -17.99 56.72 45.32
CA GLU A 26 -16.94 56.18 44.46
C GLU A 26 -16.69 54.68 44.70
N ALA A 27 -16.65 54.25 45.97
CA ALA A 27 -16.51 52.85 46.33
C ALA A 27 -17.70 51.99 45.87
N ILE A 28 -18.94 52.51 45.99
CA ILE A 28 -20.14 51.81 45.50
C ILE A 28 -20.08 51.68 43.98
N THR A 29 -19.78 52.76 43.25
CA THR A 29 -19.67 52.72 41.78
C THR A 29 -18.58 51.76 41.31
N ALA A 30 -17.41 51.77 41.97
CA ALA A 30 -16.32 50.85 41.65
C ALA A 30 -16.72 49.39 41.92
N ALA A 31 -17.41 49.11 43.03
CA ALA A 31 -17.92 47.79 43.35
C ALA A 31 -18.96 47.31 42.33
N THR A 32 -19.89 48.18 41.91
CA THR A 32 -20.89 47.85 40.88
C THR A 32 -20.24 47.55 39.53
N CYS A 33 -19.29 48.37 39.10
CA CYS A 33 -18.55 48.15 37.86
C CYS A 33 -17.77 46.82 37.89
N LEU A 34 -17.13 46.48 39.02
CA LEU A 34 -16.47 45.18 39.19
C LEU A 34 -17.46 44.02 39.10
N THR A 35 -18.64 44.12 39.73
CA THR A 35 -19.64 43.06 39.67
C THR A 35 -20.19 42.85 38.25
N GLU A 36 -20.43 43.93 37.50
CA GLU A 36 -20.85 43.84 36.09
C GLU A 36 -19.78 43.17 35.24
N ALA A 37 -18.52 43.61 35.36
CA ALA A 37 -17.41 43.01 34.62
C ALA A 37 -17.19 41.52 34.96
N LEU A 38 -17.36 41.13 36.22
CA LEU A 38 -17.27 39.72 36.65
C LEU A 38 -18.41 38.88 36.07
N VAL A 39 -19.64 39.40 36.06
CA VAL A 39 -20.81 38.73 35.50
C VAL A 39 -20.64 38.54 33.99
N ASP A 40 -20.20 39.58 33.28
CA ASP A 40 -19.96 39.49 31.83
C ASP A 40 -18.87 38.48 31.51
N HIS A 41 -17.75 38.49 32.25
CA HIS A 41 -16.67 37.54 32.05
C HIS A 41 -17.13 36.09 32.30
N LEU A 42 -17.90 35.85 33.37
CA LEU A 42 -18.49 34.53 33.65
C LEU A 42 -19.44 34.09 32.55
N ASN A 43 -20.33 34.97 32.09
CA ASN A 43 -21.30 34.67 31.04
C ASN A 43 -20.62 34.31 29.73
N VAL A 44 -19.59 35.05 29.32
CA VAL A 44 -18.80 34.75 28.13
C VAL A 44 -18.05 33.42 28.28
N GLY A 45 -17.43 33.18 29.44
CA GLY A 45 -16.72 31.93 29.71
C GLY A 45 -17.63 30.71 29.67
N VAL A 46 -18.82 30.80 30.26
CA VAL A 46 -19.83 29.73 30.25
C VAL A 46 -20.37 29.51 28.84
N ALA A 47 -20.66 30.57 28.09
CA ALA A 47 -21.11 30.45 26.70
C ALA A 47 -20.06 29.76 25.81
N GLN A 48 -18.79 30.11 25.98
CA GLN A 48 -17.69 29.46 25.26
C GLN A 48 -17.54 27.98 25.64
N ALA A 49 -17.62 27.65 26.93
CA ALA A 49 -17.57 26.26 27.39
C ALA A 49 -18.71 25.43 26.80
N TYR A 50 -19.92 25.99 26.73
CA TYR A 50 -21.08 25.33 26.11
C TYR A 50 -20.89 25.09 24.60
N MET A 51 -20.35 26.07 23.87
CA MET A 51 -20.02 25.90 22.45
C MET A 51 -18.96 24.82 22.24
N ASN A 52 -17.91 24.79 23.07
CA ASN A 52 -16.87 23.77 23.02
C ASN A 52 -17.44 22.37 23.29
N GLN A 53 -18.33 22.23 24.29
CA GLN A 53 -19.01 20.98 24.59
C GLN A 53 -19.83 20.48 23.39
N ARG A 54 -20.61 21.34 22.75
CA ARG A 54 -21.38 20.96 21.55
C ARG A 54 -20.48 20.53 20.39
N LYS A 55 -19.32 21.16 20.22
CA LYS A 55 -18.35 20.79 19.19
C LYS A 55 -17.75 19.41 19.47
N LEU A 56 -17.33 19.15 20.71
CA LEU A 56 -16.83 17.85 21.14
C LEU A 56 -17.88 16.75 20.94
N ASP A 57 -19.14 16.99 21.33
CA ASP A 57 -20.23 16.02 21.11
C ASP A 57 -20.43 15.68 19.63
N HIS A 58 -20.26 16.67 18.73
CA HIS A 58 -20.35 16.44 17.30
C HIS A 58 -19.15 15.63 16.76
N GLU A 59 -17.93 15.95 17.21
CA GLU A 59 -16.73 15.21 16.86
C GLU A 59 -16.79 13.76 17.35
N VAL A 60 -17.24 13.52 18.59
CA VAL A 60 -17.43 12.18 19.15
C VAL A 60 -18.43 11.36 18.33
N LYS A 61 -19.57 11.95 17.94
CA LYS A 61 -20.54 11.27 17.07
C LYS A 61 -19.94 10.92 15.71
N THR A 62 -19.15 11.83 15.15
CA THR A 62 -18.49 11.60 13.86
C THR A 62 -17.47 10.46 13.95
N LEU A 63 -16.64 10.47 14.99
CA LEU A 63 -15.68 9.40 15.28
C LEU A 63 -16.36 8.05 15.51
N GLN A 64 -17.50 8.03 16.21
CA GLN A 64 -18.27 6.81 16.42
C GLN A 64 -18.79 6.22 15.11
N VAL A 65 -19.31 7.06 14.21
CA VAL A 65 -19.76 6.63 12.87
C VAL A 65 -18.59 6.09 12.05
N GLN A 66 -17.44 6.78 12.07
CA GLN A 66 -16.23 6.33 11.38
C GLN A 66 -15.72 5.00 11.93
N ALA A 67 -15.69 4.81 13.25
CA ALA A 67 -15.30 3.56 13.89
C ALA A 67 -16.23 2.39 13.50
N ALA A 68 -17.54 2.64 13.45
CA ALA A 68 -18.50 1.64 12.99
C ALA A 68 -18.32 1.28 11.51
N GLN A 69 -18.01 2.27 10.65
CA GLN A 69 -17.67 2.04 9.25
C GLN A 69 -16.38 1.22 9.11
N PHE A 70 -15.36 1.54 9.90
CA PHE A 70 -14.09 0.81 9.90
C PHE A 70 -14.29 -0.64 10.32
N ALA A 71 -15.05 -0.89 11.39
CA ALA A 71 -15.38 -2.25 11.83
C ALA A 71 -16.10 -3.05 10.73
N LYS A 72 -17.02 -2.42 9.99
CA LYS A 72 -17.70 -3.03 8.84
C LYS A 72 -16.72 -3.37 7.72
N GLN A 73 -15.79 -2.47 7.40
CA GLN A 73 -14.74 -2.71 6.41
C GLN A 73 -13.84 -3.87 6.85
N THR A 74 -13.41 -3.91 8.10
CA THR A 74 -12.60 -5.02 8.63
C THR A 74 -13.30 -6.38 8.49
N GLY A 75 -14.61 -6.43 8.74
CA GLY A 75 -15.40 -7.65 8.49
C GLY A 75 -15.42 -8.07 7.02
N GLN A 76 -15.50 -7.11 6.09
CA GLN A 76 -15.39 -7.39 4.65
C GLN A 76 -14.00 -7.90 4.26
N TRP A 77 -12.94 -7.34 4.83
CA TRP A 77 -11.56 -7.80 4.62
C TRP A 77 -11.36 -9.23 5.13
N ILE A 78 -11.88 -9.57 6.32
CA ILE A 78 -11.84 -10.93 6.86
C ILE A 78 -12.53 -11.90 5.90
N GLY A 79 -13.75 -11.57 5.44
CA GLY A 79 -14.46 -12.40 4.47
C GLY A 79 -13.71 -12.57 3.14
N MET A 80 -13.04 -11.53 2.66
CA MET A 80 -12.20 -11.62 1.46
C MET A 80 -11.00 -12.55 1.65
N VAL A 81 -10.35 -12.49 2.83
CA VAL A 81 -9.24 -13.37 3.19
C VAL A 81 -9.70 -14.81 3.36
N GLU A 82 -10.87 -15.05 3.96
CA GLU A 82 -11.47 -16.39 4.07
C GLU A 82 -11.82 -16.96 2.70
N ASN A 83 -12.42 -16.16 1.82
CA ASN A 83 -12.71 -16.55 0.44
C ASN A 83 -11.43 -16.85 -0.36
N PHE A 84 -10.38 -16.04 -0.17
CA PHE A 84 -9.08 -16.29 -0.78
C PHE A 84 -8.44 -17.57 -0.25
N ASN A 85 -8.50 -17.82 1.05
CA ASN A 85 -8.03 -19.07 1.66
C ASN A 85 -8.82 -20.29 1.17
N GLN A 86 -10.13 -20.13 0.95
CA GLN A 86 -10.97 -21.16 0.36
C GLN A 86 -10.58 -21.44 -1.10
N ALA A 87 -10.36 -20.39 -1.91
CA ALA A 87 -9.85 -20.52 -3.28
C ALA A 87 -8.45 -21.17 -3.31
N LEU A 88 -7.58 -20.86 -2.35
CA LEU A 88 -6.28 -21.52 -2.21
C LEU A 88 -6.41 -23.01 -1.86
N LYS A 89 -7.40 -23.39 -1.04
CA LYS A 89 -7.70 -24.81 -0.78
C LYS A 89 -8.22 -25.52 -2.02
N GLU A 90 -9.04 -24.86 -2.83
CA GLU A 90 -9.52 -25.38 -4.12
C GLU A 90 -8.38 -25.51 -5.13
N ILE A 91 -7.45 -24.57 -5.17
CA ILE A 91 -6.22 -24.66 -5.95
C ILE A 91 -5.30 -25.77 -5.43
N GLY A 92 -5.26 -25.98 -4.11
CA GLY A 92 -4.52 -27.07 -3.46
C GLY A 92 -5.08 -28.47 -3.76
N ASP A 93 -6.30 -28.55 -4.29
CA ASP A 93 -6.94 -29.79 -4.73
C ASP A 93 -6.74 -30.02 -6.24
N VAL A 94 -5.49 -29.84 -6.70
CA VAL A 94 -5.04 -30.16 -8.07
C VAL A 94 -5.39 -31.60 -8.44
N GLU A 95 -5.48 -32.50 -7.46
CA GLU A 95 -5.81 -33.91 -7.66
C GLU A 95 -7.30 -34.13 -8.01
N ASN A 96 -8.25 -33.41 -7.39
CA ASN A 96 -9.64 -33.44 -7.86
C ASN A 96 -9.84 -32.69 -9.17
N TRP A 97 -9.12 -31.59 -9.40
CA TRP A 97 -9.21 -30.89 -10.70
C TRP A 97 -8.68 -31.77 -11.84
N ALA A 98 -7.56 -32.46 -11.61
CA ALA A 98 -7.01 -33.44 -12.54
C ALA A 98 -7.95 -34.62 -12.76
N ARG A 99 -8.58 -35.16 -11.70
CA ARG A 99 -9.60 -36.22 -11.82
C ARG A 99 -10.85 -35.75 -12.56
N SER A 100 -11.30 -34.51 -12.36
CA SER A 100 -12.46 -33.95 -13.06
C SER A 100 -12.17 -33.79 -14.56
N ILE A 101 -11.00 -33.27 -14.91
CA ILE A 101 -10.55 -33.17 -16.31
C ILE A 101 -10.41 -34.56 -16.93
N GLU A 102 -9.89 -35.55 -16.19
CA GLU A 102 -9.79 -36.93 -16.66
C GLU A 102 -11.18 -37.56 -16.90
N LEU A 103 -12.15 -37.30 -16.02
CA LEU A 103 -13.53 -37.77 -16.15
C LEU A 103 -14.24 -37.14 -17.36
N ASP A 104 -14.03 -35.84 -17.56
CA ASP A 104 -14.57 -35.10 -18.71
C ASP A 104 -13.96 -35.60 -20.02
N MET A 105 -12.65 -35.85 -20.05
CA MET A 105 -11.98 -36.43 -21.22
C MET A 105 -12.48 -37.84 -21.55
N ARG A 106 -12.74 -38.68 -20.55
CA ARG A 106 -13.33 -40.02 -20.76
C ARG A 106 -14.77 -39.96 -21.25
N THR A 107 -15.55 -38.99 -20.77
CA THR A 107 -16.94 -38.76 -21.19
C THR A 107 -16.99 -38.26 -22.64
N ILE A 108 -16.08 -37.37 -23.02
CA ILE A 108 -15.92 -36.90 -24.40
C ILE A 108 -15.50 -38.07 -25.32
N ALA A 109 -14.53 -38.88 -24.90
CA ALA A 109 -14.07 -40.03 -25.68
C ALA A 109 -15.19 -41.06 -25.91
N THR A 110 -15.93 -41.43 -24.86
CA THR A 110 -17.08 -42.37 -24.98
C THR A 110 -18.23 -41.81 -25.80
N ALA A 111 -18.50 -40.51 -25.73
CA ALA A 111 -19.48 -39.84 -26.58
C ALA A 111 -19.04 -39.84 -28.06
N LEU A 112 -17.76 -39.63 -28.34
CA LEU A 112 -17.20 -39.70 -29.69
C LEU A 112 -17.21 -41.13 -30.25
N ASP A 113 -16.85 -42.14 -29.45
CA ASP A 113 -16.94 -43.55 -29.85
C ASP A 113 -18.38 -43.98 -30.12
N PHE A 114 -19.33 -43.50 -29.32
CA PHE A 114 -20.76 -43.76 -29.54
C PHE A 114 -21.27 -43.12 -30.84
N LEU A 115 -20.78 -41.93 -31.19
CA LEU A 115 -21.09 -41.28 -32.47
C LEU A 115 -20.41 -41.98 -33.66
N GLN A 116 -19.19 -42.51 -33.48
CA GLN A 116 -18.50 -43.29 -34.50
C GLN A 116 -19.18 -44.66 -34.72
N GLY A 117 -19.62 -45.32 -33.65
CA GLY A 117 -20.40 -46.56 -33.72
C GLY A 117 -21.77 -46.36 -34.39
N ARG A 118 -22.43 -45.22 -34.17
CA ARG A 118 -23.67 -44.84 -34.87
C ARG A 118 -23.48 -44.62 -36.38
N ASN A 119 -22.34 -44.12 -36.80
CA ASN A 119 -22.03 -43.96 -38.22
C ASN A 119 -21.68 -45.28 -38.93
N GLN A 120 -21.34 -46.33 -38.18
CA GLN A 120 -21.06 -47.66 -38.76
C GLN A 120 -22.29 -48.58 -38.77
N THR A 121 -23.32 -48.31 -37.98
CA THR A 121 -24.56 -49.10 -37.97
C THR A 121 -25.78 -48.22 -38.24
N GLY A 122 -26.05 -47.96 -39.51
CA GLY A 122 -27.35 -47.47 -39.96
C GLY A 122 -28.42 -48.55 -39.82
N SER A 123 -29.07 -48.65 -38.66
CA SER A 123 -30.35 -49.35 -38.47
C SER A 123 -30.96 -49.07 -37.09
N ARG A 124 -32.22 -48.61 -37.07
CA ARG A 124 -33.07 -48.51 -35.86
C ARG A 124 -33.42 -49.92 -35.35
N PRO A 125 -33.63 -50.10 -34.02
CA PRO A 125 -35.00 -50.39 -33.57
C PRO A 125 -35.40 -49.78 -32.20
N GLY A 126 -36.70 -49.92 -31.88
CA GLY A 126 -37.48 -49.24 -30.84
C GLY A 126 -37.47 -49.86 -29.41
N PRO A 127 -38.49 -49.55 -28.58
CA PRO A 127 -38.36 -49.46 -27.12
C PRO A 127 -38.56 -50.80 -26.41
N GLY A 128 -37.70 -51.09 -25.44
CA GLY A 128 -37.79 -52.28 -24.59
C GLY A 128 -37.37 -51.98 -23.15
N SER A 129 -38.27 -52.30 -22.22
CA SER A 129 -38.14 -52.18 -20.78
C SER A 129 -37.00 -53.03 -20.20
N GLY A 130 -36.25 -52.49 -19.25
CA GLY A 130 -35.29 -53.24 -18.42
C GLY A 130 -35.11 -52.57 -17.06
N ALA A 131 -35.43 -53.31 -16.01
CA ALA A 131 -35.59 -52.90 -14.61
C ALA A 131 -34.32 -52.32 -13.94
N LEU A 132 -34.53 -51.36 -13.02
CA LEU A 132 -33.60 -50.96 -11.97
C LEU A 132 -34.03 -51.63 -10.64
N PRO A 133 -33.11 -52.24 -9.87
CA PRO A 133 -33.43 -52.69 -8.52
C PRO A 133 -33.33 -51.55 -7.50
N SER A 134 -34.25 -51.63 -6.56
CA SER A 134 -34.54 -50.76 -5.42
C SER A 134 -33.56 -50.91 -4.25
N HIS A 135 -33.57 -49.86 -3.41
CA HIS A 135 -33.17 -49.79 -1.99
C HIS A 135 -31.79 -49.18 -1.66
N VAL A 136 -31.80 -47.88 -1.34
CA VAL A 136 -31.06 -47.36 -0.19
C VAL A 136 -32.01 -46.52 0.65
N ARG A 137 -32.26 -46.99 1.87
CA ARG A 137 -33.15 -46.40 2.88
C ARG A 137 -32.35 -45.32 3.63
N MET A 138 -32.79 -44.06 3.56
CA MET A 138 -32.28 -42.96 4.38
C MET A 138 -32.52 -43.28 5.87
N THR A 139 -31.47 -43.18 6.69
CA THR A 139 -31.57 -43.15 8.14
C THR A 139 -31.16 -41.77 8.66
N SER A 140 -31.92 -41.31 9.65
CA SER A 140 -31.99 -39.95 10.18
C SER A 140 -30.72 -39.50 10.93
N PRO A 141 -30.27 -38.23 10.77
CA PRO A 141 -29.07 -37.69 11.43
C PRO A 141 -29.42 -37.10 12.81
N SER A 142 -29.68 -37.94 13.81
CA SER A 142 -30.01 -37.45 15.18
C SER A 142 -29.22 -38.08 16.33
N LEU A 143 -28.18 -38.87 16.06
CA LEU A 143 -27.44 -39.57 17.13
C LEU A 143 -25.91 -39.39 17.10
N VAL A 144 -25.39 -38.37 16.40
CA VAL A 144 -23.95 -38.03 16.43
C VAL A 144 -23.67 -36.74 17.24
N LEU A 145 -24.70 -35.97 17.60
CA LEU A 145 -24.50 -34.70 18.33
C LEU A 145 -24.35 -34.84 19.85
N SER A 146 -24.71 -35.98 20.46
CA SER A 146 -24.65 -36.15 21.93
C SER A 146 -23.29 -36.64 22.46
N ARG A 147 -22.33 -36.96 21.57
CA ARG A 147 -21.00 -37.48 21.97
C ARG A 147 -19.83 -36.53 21.74
N VAL A 148 -20.08 -35.33 21.19
CA VAL A 148 -19.07 -34.27 21.03
C VAL A 148 -19.14 -33.21 22.15
N MET A 149 -20.18 -33.25 23.00
CA MET A 149 -20.36 -32.34 24.14
C MET A 149 -19.84 -32.89 25.49
N SER A 150 -18.84 -33.78 25.50
CA SER A 150 -18.23 -34.29 26.75
C SER A 150 -16.71 -34.41 26.72
N LEU A 151 -16.03 -33.66 25.85
CA LEU A 151 -14.58 -33.49 25.97
C LEU A 151 -14.30 -32.37 26.95
N ASP A 152 -13.72 -32.74 28.10
CA ASP A 152 -13.13 -31.84 29.09
C ASP A 152 -12.37 -30.71 28.39
N GLN A 153 -12.80 -29.47 28.63
CA GLN A 153 -11.99 -28.31 28.26
C GLN A 153 -10.71 -28.34 29.10
N PRO A 154 -9.50 -28.28 28.51
CA PRO A 154 -8.31 -28.02 29.28
C PRO A 154 -8.46 -26.64 29.93
N GLN A 155 -8.45 -26.61 31.26
CA GLN A 155 -8.46 -25.36 32.03
C GLN A 155 -7.25 -24.53 31.61
N LEU A 156 -7.49 -23.48 30.82
CA LEU A 156 -6.52 -22.44 30.56
C LEU A 156 -6.22 -21.72 31.89
N PRO A 157 -4.94 -21.50 32.24
CA PRO A 157 -4.60 -20.78 33.46
C PRO A 157 -5.15 -19.34 33.38
N PRO A 158 -5.51 -18.72 34.53
CA PRO A 158 -6.06 -17.37 34.56
C PRO A 158 -5.07 -16.37 33.93
N ALA A 159 -5.58 -15.52 33.04
CA ALA A 159 -4.82 -14.56 32.22
C ALA A 159 -4.01 -13.51 33.03
N ASP A 160 -4.18 -13.47 34.35
CA ASP A 160 -3.67 -12.41 35.20
C ASP A 160 -2.23 -12.63 35.71
N ARG A 161 -1.51 -13.67 35.24
CA ARG A 161 -0.12 -13.95 35.69
C ARG A 161 0.96 -13.95 34.60
N LEU A 162 0.64 -13.61 33.35
CA LEU A 162 1.62 -13.56 32.23
C LEU A 162 1.93 -12.15 31.71
N ALA A 163 1.45 -11.11 32.39
CA ALA A 163 1.32 -9.78 31.81
C ALA A 163 2.56 -8.85 31.83
N PRO A 164 3.69 -9.09 32.54
CA PRO A 164 4.91 -8.27 32.35
C PRO A 164 6.06 -8.99 31.64
N ALA A 165 6.12 -10.32 31.71
CA ALA A 165 7.26 -11.10 31.18
C ALA A 165 7.24 -11.28 29.65
N MET A 166 6.07 -11.18 29.00
CA MET A 166 5.94 -11.33 27.54
C MET A 166 6.25 -10.05 26.76
N TRP A 167 6.10 -8.87 27.38
CA TRP A 167 6.41 -7.60 26.72
C TRP A 167 7.89 -7.36 26.58
N LEU A 168 8.71 -7.80 27.54
CA LEU A 168 10.16 -7.63 27.51
C LEU A 168 10.82 -8.24 26.26
N PRO A 169 10.59 -9.52 25.89
CA PRO A 169 11.15 -10.10 24.67
C PRO A 169 10.58 -9.47 23.41
N LEU A 170 9.32 -9.00 23.42
CA LEU A 170 8.71 -8.31 22.29
C LEU A 170 9.33 -6.92 22.08
N LEU A 171 9.55 -6.17 23.15
CA LEU A 171 10.23 -4.87 23.13
C LEU A 171 11.70 -5.02 22.72
N LEU A 172 12.39 -6.03 23.23
CA LEU A 172 13.75 -6.38 22.80
C LEU A 172 13.79 -6.80 21.33
N GLY A 173 12.80 -7.55 20.85
CA GLY A 173 12.67 -7.93 19.44
C GLY A 173 12.43 -6.72 18.53
N VAL A 174 11.55 -5.79 18.93
CA VAL A 174 11.30 -4.54 18.20
C VAL A 174 12.53 -3.62 18.23
N LEU A 175 13.21 -3.50 19.37
CA LEU A 175 14.44 -2.73 19.50
C LEU A 175 15.57 -3.32 18.65
N LEU A 176 15.74 -4.65 18.66
CA LEU A 176 16.69 -5.36 17.83
C LEU A 176 16.37 -5.17 16.35
N TRP A 177 15.11 -5.33 15.95
CA TRP A 177 14.67 -5.08 14.58
C TRP A 177 14.94 -3.64 14.15
N ALA A 178 14.61 -2.66 14.99
CA ALA A 178 14.85 -1.24 14.72
C ALA A 178 16.35 -0.91 14.65
N THR A 179 17.17 -1.48 15.53
CA THR A 179 18.63 -1.29 15.48
C THR A 179 19.24 -1.97 14.27
N LEU A 180 18.84 -3.19 13.92
CA LEU A 180 19.28 -3.86 12.69
C LEU A 180 18.83 -3.09 11.44
N TRP A 181 17.63 -2.52 11.45
CA TRP A 181 17.14 -1.66 10.38
C TRP A 181 17.99 -0.39 10.25
N LEU A 182 18.27 0.31 11.35
CA LEU A 182 19.14 1.48 11.36
C LEU A 182 20.58 1.16 10.92
N LEU A 183 21.15 0.05 11.40
CA LEU A 183 22.50 -0.38 11.02
C LEU A 183 22.58 -0.80 9.54
N ARG A 184 21.53 -1.43 9.01
CA ARG A 184 21.43 -1.77 7.59
C ARG A 184 21.34 -0.51 6.72
N ASP A 185 20.54 0.47 7.13
CA ASP A 185 20.34 1.72 6.37
C ASP A 185 21.60 2.61 6.39
N GLN A 186 22.47 2.43 7.39
CA GLN A 186 23.79 3.06 7.46
C GLN A 186 24.87 2.40 6.58
N GLN A 187 24.57 1.28 5.91
CA GLN A 187 25.53 0.70 4.96
C GLN A 187 25.60 1.55 3.69
N SER A 188 26.56 2.47 3.65
CA SER A 188 26.99 3.10 2.41
C SER A 188 27.76 2.10 1.56
N LEU A 189 27.32 1.87 0.33
CA LEU A 189 28.15 1.17 -0.65
C LEU A 189 29.49 1.91 -0.74
N PRO A 190 30.63 1.22 -0.66
CA PRO A 190 31.93 1.87 -0.88
C PRO A 190 31.90 2.51 -2.27
N VAL A 191 32.37 3.75 -2.39
CA VAL A 191 32.51 4.44 -3.68
C VAL A 191 33.36 3.56 -4.57
N SER A 192 32.73 2.96 -5.56
CA SER A 192 33.34 2.01 -6.47
C SER A 192 33.17 2.52 -7.89
N ASP A 193 34.18 2.33 -8.74
CA ASP A 193 34.10 2.50 -10.20
C ASP A 193 33.17 1.44 -10.86
N ALA A 194 32.13 1.01 -10.14
CA ALA A 194 31.18 0.01 -10.57
C ALA A 194 30.17 0.62 -11.55
N PHE A 195 29.82 -0.17 -12.56
CA PHE A 195 28.92 0.24 -13.62
C PHE A 195 27.45 0.00 -13.25
N VAL A 196 26.62 1.03 -13.40
CA VAL A 196 25.17 0.94 -13.23
C VAL A 196 24.47 1.37 -14.51
N PHE A 197 23.65 0.48 -15.09
CA PHE A 197 22.82 0.78 -16.25
C PHE A 197 21.41 1.15 -15.82
N ILE A 198 20.89 2.28 -16.32
CA ILE A 198 19.58 2.82 -15.93
C ILE A 198 18.76 3.08 -17.19
N THR A 199 17.53 2.56 -17.24
CA THR A 199 16.63 2.80 -18.36
C THR A 199 15.71 4.01 -18.15
N GLY A 200 15.38 4.74 -19.22
CA GLY A 200 14.41 5.85 -19.17
C GLY A 200 14.92 7.08 -18.43
N CYS A 201 16.10 7.58 -18.81
CA CYS A 201 16.78 8.70 -18.17
C CYS A 201 16.48 10.07 -18.81
N ASP A 202 15.56 10.16 -19.78
CA ASP A 202 15.16 11.41 -20.40
C ASP A 202 14.65 12.42 -19.36
N SER A 203 13.91 11.95 -18.34
CA SER A 203 13.31 12.78 -17.30
C SER A 203 13.05 12.00 -16.00
N GLY A 204 12.47 12.68 -15.00
CA GLY A 204 11.91 12.06 -13.80
C GLY A 204 12.93 11.28 -12.95
N PHE A 205 12.49 10.16 -12.38
CA PHE A 205 13.28 9.37 -11.43
C PHE A 205 14.56 8.80 -12.04
N GLY A 206 14.51 8.34 -13.29
CA GLY A 206 15.69 7.83 -13.99
C GLY A 206 16.80 8.88 -14.11
N ARG A 207 16.45 10.08 -14.59
CA ARG A 207 17.39 11.21 -14.69
C ARG A 207 18.00 11.59 -13.34
N LEU A 208 17.16 11.73 -12.32
CA LEU A 208 17.61 12.09 -10.97
C LEU A 208 18.52 11.02 -10.36
N LEU A 209 18.20 9.75 -10.57
CA LEU A 209 19.03 8.63 -10.10
C LEU A 209 20.38 8.61 -10.81
N ALA A 210 20.40 8.80 -12.12
CA ALA A 210 21.62 8.84 -12.92
C ALA A 210 22.58 9.92 -12.41
N LEU A 211 22.10 11.14 -12.23
CA LEU A 211 22.89 12.26 -11.70
C LEU A 211 23.35 12.03 -10.26
N ARG A 212 22.50 11.40 -9.42
CA ARG A 212 22.86 11.11 -8.03
C ARG A 212 23.97 10.05 -7.94
N LEU A 213 23.93 9.03 -8.78
CA LEU A 213 24.96 7.99 -8.83
C LEU A 213 26.27 8.53 -9.41
N ASP A 214 26.19 9.38 -10.43
CA ASP A 214 27.33 10.11 -11.00
C ASP A 214 28.04 10.96 -9.93
N GLN A 215 27.29 11.75 -9.17
CA GLN A 215 27.81 12.54 -8.04
C GLN A 215 28.42 11.70 -6.92
N ARG A 216 27.99 10.44 -6.78
CA ARG A 216 28.53 9.50 -5.79
C ARG A 216 29.73 8.71 -6.29
N GLY A 217 30.18 8.97 -7.53
CA GLY A 217 31.38 8.37 -8.11
C GLY A 217 31.17 7.04 -8.83
N PHE A 218 29.92 6.64 -9.12
CA PHE A 218 29.65 5.46 -9.94
C PHE A 218 29.89 5.74 -11.42
N GLN A 219 30.16 4.69 -12.20
CA GLN A 219 30.15 4.75 -13.65
C GLN A 219 28.71 4.53 -14.14
N VAL A 220 28.08 5.56 -14.67
CA VAL A 220 26.64 5.54 -14.99
C VAL A 220 26.43 5.38 -16.48
N LEU A 221 25.74 4.32 -16.86
CA LEU A 221 25.33 4.05 -18.23
C LEU A 221 23.83 4.36 -18.34
N ALA A 222 23.50 5.56 -18.82
CA ALA A 222 22.13 6.07 -18.83
C ALA A 222 21.49 5.88 -20.21
N SER A 223 20.36 5.16 -20.28
CA SER A 223 19.62 5.01 -21.52
C SER A 223 18.49 6.03 -21.61
N CYS A 224 18.33 6.67 -22.77
CA CYS A 224 17.24 7.60 -23.06
C CYS A 224 16.46 7.13 -24.29
N LEU A 225 15.16 7.44 -24.37
CA LEU A 225 14.34 7.15 -25.53
C LEU A 225 14.62 8.16 -26.66
N THR A 226 14.87 9.42 -26.30
CA THR A 226 15.03 10.53 -27.24
C THR A 226 16.49 11.03 -27.33
N PRO A 227 16.96 11.44 -28.52
CA PRO A 227 18.27 12.07 -28.68
C PRO A 227 18.44 13.33 -27.85
N SER A 228 17.42 14.19 -27.80
CA SER A 228 17.43 15.41 -27.00
C SER A 228 17.59 15.09 -25.50
N GLY A 229 16.87 14.08 -24.98
CA GLY A 229 17.00 13.67 -23.59
C GLY A 229 18.39 13.15 -23.24
N ALA A 230 19.03 12.42 -24.17
CA ALA A 230 20.41 11.97 -24.03
C ALA A 230 21.40 13.14 -24.01
N GLU A 231 21.30 14.05 -24.98
CA GLU A 231 22.17 15.23 -25.06
C GLU A 231 22.03 16.14 -23.83
N ASP A 232 20.79 16.44 -23.43
CA ASP A 232 20.49 17.26 -22.25
C ASP A 232 21.00 16.64 -20.95
N LEU A 233 21.04 15.30 -20.85
CA LEU A 233 21.62 14.61 -19.70
C LEU A 233 23.15 14.65 -19.73
N GLN A 234 23.75 14.41 -20.89
CA GLN A 234 25.19 14.41 -21.06
C GLN A 234 25.81 15.79 -20.77
N GLN A 235 25.11 16.88 -21.09
CA GLN A 235 25.56 18.26 -20.83
C GLN A 235 25.72 18.60 -19.34
N VAL A 236 24.92 17.99 -18.47
CA VAL A 236 24.91 18.28 -17.03
C VAL A 236 25.66 17.25 -16.18
N ALA A 237 26.11 16.16 -16.80
CA ALA A 237 26.75 15.05 -16.12
C ALA A 237 28.28 15.12 -16.16
N SER A 238 28.95 14.36 -15.28
CA SER A 238 30.40 14.24 -15.29
C SER A 238 30.91 13.29 -16.39
N SER A 239 32.22 13.15 -16.51
CA SER A 239 32.85 12.21 -17.45
C SER A 239 32.57 10.73 -17.16
N ARG A 240 31.95 10.40 -16.01
CA ARG A 240 31.58 9.03 -15.62
C ARG A 240 30.18 8.62 -16.08
N LEU A 241 29.39 9.56 -16.58
CA LEU A 241 28.07 9.28 -17.10
C LEU A 241 28.12 9.27 -18.63
N HIS A 242 27.67 8.17 -19.22
CA HIS A 242 27.56 8.02 -20.66
C HIS A 242 26.11 7.70 -21.05
N THR A 243 25.64 8.32 -22.11
CA THR A 243 24.27 8.13 -22.60
C THR A 243 24.19 7.25 -23.84
N THR A 244 23.15 6.40 -23.93
CA THR A 244 22.80 5.65 -25.14
C THR A 244 21.30 5.79 -25.44
N LEU A 245 20.92 5.62 -26.71
CA LEU A 245 19.52 5.49 -27.09
C LEU A 245 19.02 4.08 -26.79
N LEU A 246 17.82 3.98 -26.22
CA LEU A 246 17.12 2.73 -25.97
C LEU A 246 15.60 2.94 -25.98
N ASP A 247 14.96 2.34 -26.97
CA ASP A 247 13.57 1.90 -26.87
C ASP A 247 13.54 0.48 -26.30
N VAL A 248 12.88 0.30 -25.14
CA VAL A 248 12.74 -0.99 -24.45
C VAL A 248 11.71 -1.92 -25.10
N THR A 249 10.90 -1.40 -26.02
CA THR A 249 9.89 -2.16 -26.77
C THR A 249 10.45 -2.82 -28.02
N ASP A 250 11.53 -2.27 -28.59
CA ASP A 250 12.21 -2.81 -29.76
C ASP A 250 13.36 -3.78 -29.35
N PRO A 251 13.26 -5.08 -29.68
CA PRO A 251 14.32 -6.04 -29.38
C PRO A 251 15.68 -5.67 -30.01
N GLN A 252 15.72 -5.04 -31.19
CA GLN A 252 16.97 -4.68 -31.83
C GLN A 252 17.66 -3.52 -31.11
N SER A 253 16.88 -2.52 -30.69
CA SER A 253 17.31 -1.44 -29.81
C SER A 253 17.90 -1.97 -28.50
N VAL A 254 17.23 -2.93 -27.85
CA VAL A 254 17.74 -3.58 -26.64
C VAL A 254 19.09 -4.28 -26.90
N GLN A 255 19.22 -5.01 -28.00
CA GLN A 255 20.48 -5.70 -28.34
C GLN A 255 21.63 -4.71 -28.62
N ARG A 256 21.36 -3.60 -29.32
CA ARG A 256 22.37 -2.54 -29.54
C ARG A 256 22.83 -1.93 -28.22
N ALA A 257 21.89 -1.62 -27.33
CA ALA A 257 22.22 -1.07 -26.01
C ALA A 257 22.98 -2.08 -25.16
N ALA A 258 22.61 -3.36 -25.17
CA ALA A 258 23.32 -4.41 -24.43
C ALA A 258 24.77 -4.57 -24.89
N LYS A 259 25.01 -4.57 -26.20
CA LYS A 259 26.37 -4.57 -26.76
C LYS A 259 27.15 -3.31 -26.41
N TRP A 260 26.50 -2.14 -26.42
CA TRP A 260 27.12 -0.90 -25.98
C TRP A 260 27.51 -0.95 -24.50
N VAL A 261 26.66 -1.49 -23.62
CA VAL A 261 26.97 -1.72 -22.20
C VAL A 261 28.17 -2.67 -22.06
N GLU A 262 28.18 -3.79 -22.80
CA GLU A 262 29.29 -4.75 -22.82
C GLU A 262 30.64 -4.07 -23.12
N THR A 263 30.68 -3.16 -24.10
CA THR A 263 31.90 -2.41 -24.44
C THR A 263 32.41 -1.50 -23.33
N HIS A 264 31.54 -1.01 -22.43
CA HIS A 264 31.93 -0.13 -21.33
C HIS A 264 32.35 -0.92 -20.08
N VAL A 265 31.63 -1.99 -19.75
CA VAL A 265 31.87 -2.74 -18.52
C VAL A 265 33.02 -3.75 -18.63
N GLY A 266 33.25 -4.28 -19.82
CA GLY A 266 34.29 -5.28 -20.10
C GLY A 266 34.23 -6.48 -19.14
N GLU A 267 35.39 -6.90 -18.65
CA GLU A 267 35.51 -8.07 -17.77
C GLU A 267 34.95 -7.85 -16.35
N THR A 268 34.70 -6.59 -15.96
CA THR A 268 34.15 -6.26 -14.64
C THR A 268 32.68 -6.67 -14.52
N GLY A 269 31.96 -6.69 -15.64
CA GLY A 269 30.52 -6.93 -15.69
C GLY A 269 29.69 -5.76 -15.15
N LEU A 270 28.37 -5.95 -15.11
CA LEU A 270 27.40 -4.92 -14.73
C LEU A 270 26.99 -5.06 -13.26
N PHE A 271 27.38 -4.11 -12.42
CA PHE A 271 27.07 -4.13 -10.98
C PHE A 271 25.58 -3.91 -10.69
N GLY A 272 24.93 -3.01 -11.44
CA GLY A 272 23.52 -2.69 -11.24
C GLY A 272 22.77 -2.49 -12.54
N LEU A 273 21.56 -3.04 -12.62
CA LEU A 273 20.57 -2.72 -13.63
C LEU A 273 19.36 -2.08 -12.94
N VAL A 274 18.96 -0.90 -13.40
CA VAL A 274 17.74 -0.23 -12.94
C VAL A 274 16.76 -0.12 -14.10
N ASN A 275 15.73 -0.96 -14.09
CA ASN A 275 14.62 -0.89 -15.03
C ASN A 275 13.63 0.19 -14.56
N ASN A 276 13.85 1.42 -15.02
CA ASN A 276 13.03 2.59 -14.66
C ASN A 276 12.06 3.03 -15.77
N ALA A 277 12.39 2.78 -17.04
CA ALA A 277 11.53 3.18 -18.15
C ALA A 277 10.09 2.68 -17.95
N GLY A 278 9.11 3.59 -18.09
CA GLY A 278 7.71 3.26 -17.90
C GLY A 278 6.75 4.36 -18.35
N VAL A 279 5.54 3.95 -18.70
CA VAL A 279 4.44 4.83 -19.15
C VAL A 279 3.17 4.56 -18.34
N ALA A 280 2.35 5.59 -18.16
CA ALA A 280 1.03 5.45 -17.53
C ALA A 280 0.00 4.82 -18.50
N GLY A 281 0.07 5.18 -19.78
CA GLY A 281 -0.92 4.81 -20.79
C GLY A 281 -2.31 5.40 -20.54
N ALA A 282 -3.30 4.88 -21.26
CA ALA A 282 -4.69 5.28 -21.08
C ALA A 282 -5.26 4.74 -19.75
N ILE A 283 -5.91 5.63 -18.99
CA ILE A 283 -6.58 5.31 -17.73
C ILE A 283 -8.05 5.67 -17.89
N GLY A 284 -8.92 4.71 -17.62
CA GLY A 284 -10.36 4.91 -17.69
C GLY A 284 -11.16 3.67 -17.33
N PRO A 285 -12.49 3.76 -17.30
CA PRO A 285 -13.37 2.60 -17.21
C PRO A 285 -13.08 1.62 -18.35
N THR A 286 -13.08 0.31 -18.05
CA THR A 286 -12.78 -0.74 -19.03
C THR A 286 -13.55 -0.62 -20.36
N PRO A 287 -14.85 -0.23 -20.41
CA PRO A 287 -15.56 -0.08 -21.68
C PRO A 287 -15.01 1.00 -22.61
N TRP A 288 -14.16 1.91 -22.13
CA TRP A 288 -13.56 2.98 -22.93
C TRP A 288 -12.18 2.62 -23.47
N LEU A 289 -11.66 1.46 -23.06
CA LEU A 289 -10.30 1.05 -23.36
C LEU A 289 -10.31 -0.04 -24.42
N THR A 290 -9.29 0.00 -25.26
CA THR A 290 -9.01 -0.98 -26.31
C THR A 290 -7.96 -1.98 -25.83
N GLN A 291 -7.83 -3.11 -26.53
CA GLN A 291 -6.76 -4.06 -26.24
C GLN A 291 -5.37 -3.43 -26.41
N ASP A 292 -5.23 -2.51 -27.37
CA ASP A 292 -3.97 -1.83 -27.68
C ASP A 292 -3.52 -0.93 -26.52
N ASP A 293 -4.46 -0.31 -25.79
CA ASP A 293 -4.15 0.46 -24.58
C ASP A 293 -3.48 -0.40 -23.49
N PHE A 294 -3.86 -1.68 -23.38
CA PHE A 294 -3.20 -2.62 -22.47
C PHE A 294 -1.86 -3.08 -23.03
N HIS A 295 -1.81 -3.45 -24.31
CA HIS A 295 -0.59 -3.92 -24.98
C HIS A 295 0.53 -2.90 -24.89
N GLN A 296 0.26 -1.62 -25.18
CA GLN A 296 1.27 -0.57 -25.13
C GLN A 296 1.93 -0.47 -23.74
N VAL A 297 1.11 -0.44 -22.68
CA VAL A 297 1.61 -0.29 -21.31
C VAL A 297 2.34 -1.54 -20.84
N LEU A 298 1.81 -2.73 -21.12
CA LEU A 298 2.47 -4.00 -20.80
C LEU A 298 3.81 -4.16 -21.53
N ASN A 299 3.85 -3.75 -22.80
CA ASN A 299 5.03 -3.89 -23.63
C ASN A 299 6.20 -3.05 -23.11
N VAL A 300 5.92 -1.86 -22.58
CA VAL A 300 6.94 -1.00 -21.94
C VAL A 300 7.22 -1.44 -20.51
N ASN A 301 6.21 -1.50 -19.64
CA ASN A 301 6.39 -1.59 -18.19
C ASN A 301 6.67 -3.01 -17.68
N THR A 302 6.33 -4.05 -18.45
CA THR A 302 6.52 -5.45 -18.05
C THR A 302 7.50 -6.14 -18.98
N LEU A 303 7.19 -6.19 -20.28
CA LEU A 303 8.04 -6.87 -21.25
C LEU A 303 9.36 -6.14 -21.49
N GLY A 304 9.38 -4.80 -21.41
CA GLY A 304 10.60 -4.00 -21.51
C GLY A 304 11.66 -4.40 -20.47
N PRO A 305 11.37 -4.34 -19.16
CA PRO A 305 12.26 -4.84 -18.12
C PRO A 305 12.70 -6.30 -18.32
N ILE A 306 11.81 -7.18 -18.77
CA ILE A 306 12.15 -8.58 -19.06
C ILE A 306 13.20 -8.65 -20.18
N ARG A 307 12.96 -7.98 -21.32
CA ARG A 307 13.90 -7.98 -22.47
C ARG A 307 15.27 -7.44 -22.08
N VAL A 308 15.30 -6.29 -21.41
CA VAL A 308 16.54 -5.65 -20.98
C VAL A 308 17.30 -6.53 -19.98
N THR A 309 16.59 -7.08 -18.98
CA THR A 309 17.20 -7.94 -17.97
C THR A 309 17.80 -9.19 -18.60
N LEU A 310 17.08 -9.86 -19.50
CA LEU A 310 17.58 -11.06 -20.18
C LEU A 310 18.78 -10.74 -21.09
N ALA A 311 18.76 -9.61 -21.80
CA ALA A 311 19.87 -9.21 -22.66
C ALA A 311 21.16 -8.87 -21.88
N LEU A 312 21.02 -8.32 -20.67
CA LEU A 312 22.15 -7.95 -19.80
C LEU A 312 22.50 -9.03 -18.76
N LEU A 313 21.77 -10.14 -18.74
CA LEU A 313 21.91 -11.19 -17.73
C LEU A 313 23.34 -11.75 -17.63
N PRO A 314 24.07 -12.01 -18.73
CA PRO A 314 25.45 -12.49 -18.64
C PRO A 314 26.38 -11.51 -17.91
N LEU A 315 26.25 -10.21 -18.21
CA LEU A 315 27.06 -9.14 -17.58
C LEU A 315 26.71 -8.98 -16.10
N LEU A 316 25.43 -9.09 -15.75
CA LEU A 316 24.96 -9.07 -14.36
C LEU A 316 25.50 -10.25 -13.56
N GLN A 317 25.49 -11.46 -14.14
CA GLN A 317 26.03 -12.66 -13.48
C GLN A 317 27.54 -12.54 -13.24
N GLN A 318 28.28 -12.00 -14.21
CA GLN A 318 29.72 -11.78 -14.12
C GLN A 318 30.11 -10.89 -12.93
N ALA A 319 29.41 -9.77 -12.74
CA ALA A 319 29.65 -8.86 -11.62
C ALA A 319 28.98 -9.27 -10.31
N ARG A 320 28.21 -10.37 -10.30
CA ARG A 320 27.24 -10.69 -9.22
C ARG A 320 26.33 -9.49 -8.91
N GLY A 321 25.87 -8.83 -9.96
CA GLY A 321 25.13 -7.58 -9.91
C GLY A 321 23.72 -7.71 -9.32
N ARG A 322 23.00 -6.60 -9.30
CA ARG A 322 21.63 -6.50 -8.80
C ARG A 322 20.71 -5.88 -9.84
N VAL A 323 19.49 -6.42 -9.94
CA VAL A 323 18.41 -5.87 -10.75
C VAL A 323 17.43 -5.15 -9.85
N VAL A 324 17.12 -3.90 -10.17
CA VAL A 324 16.14 -3.07 -9.49
C VAL A 324 15.06 -2.69 -10.49
N ASN A 325 13.85 -3.19 -10.28
CA ASN A 325 12.69 -2.85 -11.08
C ASN A 325 11.90 -1.73 -10.40
N ILE A 326 11.69 -0.60 -11.09
CA ILE A 326 10.89 0.50 -10.57
C ILE A 326 9.40 0.16 -10.75
N SER A 327 8.79 -0.30 -9.67
CA SER A 327 7.38 -0.65 -9.62
C SER A 327 6.51 0.54 -9.16
N SER A 328 5.37 0.27 -8.54
CA SER A 328 4.42 1.24 -8.02
C SER A 328 3.60 0.63 -6.88
N VAL A 329 2.98 1.46 -6.05
CA VAL A 329 1.88 1.02 -5.16
C VAL A 329 0.79 0.29 -5.95
N LEU A 330 0.60 0.66 -7.22
CA LEU A 330 -0.33 0.02 -8.14
C LEU A 330 0.11 -1.35 -8.66
N GLY A 331 1.29 -1.83 -8.26
CA GLY A 331 1.70 -3.23 -8.38
C GLY A 331 1.21 -4.11 -7.23
N ARG A 332 0.59 -3.52 -6.20
CA ARG A 332 0.02 -4.23 -5.04
C ARG A 332 -1.46 -3.93 -4.82
N LEU A 333 -1.95 -2.81 -5.35
CA LEU A 333 -3.35 -2.40 -5.27
C LEU A 333 -3.86 -2.01 -6.65
N ALA A 334 -4.96 -2.63 -7.09
CA ALA A 334 -5.65 -2.23 -8.31
C ALA A 334 -6.60 -1.06 -8.02
N ALA A 335 -6.10 0.17 -8.17
CA ALA A 335 -6.89 1.39 -7.96
C ALA A 335 -7.28 2.12 -9.26
N ASN A 336 -6.58 1.87 -10.36
CA ASN A 336 -6.81 2.49 -11.66
C ASN A 336 -7.30 1.46 -12.68
N GLY A 337 -8.18 1.87 -13.59
CA GLY A 337 -8.52 1.10 -14.79
C GLY A 337 -7.41 1.17 -15.84
N GLY A 338 -7.40 0.19 -16.74
CA GLY A 338 -6.43 0.09 -17.85
C GLY A 338 -5.16 -0.70 -17.54
N GLY A 339 -4.18 -0.58 -18.43
CA GLY A 339 -3.00 -1.46 -18.46
C GLY A 339 -1.98 -1.22 -17.34
N TYR A 340 -2.03 -0.06 -16.66
CA TYR A 340 -0.99 0.32 -15.71
C TYR A 340 -0.87 -0.62 -14.51
N CYS A 341 -1.98 -0.84 -13.78
CA CYS A 341 -2.00 -1.76 -12.63
C CYS A 341 -1.55 -3.16 -13.07
N VAL A 342 -2.16 -3.69 -14.15
CA VAL A 342 -1.82 -5.01 -14.71
C VAL A 342 -0.31 -5.12 -14.99
N SER A 343 0.27 -4.08 -15.60
CA SER A 343 1.70 -4.07 -15.92
C SER A 343 2.61 -4.06 -14.70
N LYS A 344 2.22 -3.36 -13.62
CA LYS A 344 3.01 -3.28 -12.38
C LYS A 344 2.87 -4.54 -11.55
N PHE A 345 1.69 -5.17 -11.51
CA PHE A 345 1.53 -6.51 -10.93
C PHE A 345 2.39 -7.54 -11.67
N GLY A 346 2.41 -7.51 -13.01
CA GLY A 346 3.28 -8.36 -13.82
C GLY A 346 4.77 -8.13 -13.54
N LEU A 347 5.17 -6.86 -13.34
CA LEU A 347 6.54 -6.51 -13.00
C LEU A 347 6.94 -6.98 -11.58
N GLU A 348 6.04 -6.91 -10.59
CA GLU A 348 6.27 -7.49 -9.26
C GLU A 348 6.45 -9.01 -9.35
N ALA A 349 5.56 -9.71 -10.06
CA ALA A 349 5.66 -11.16 -10.25
C ALA A 349 6.97 -11.57 -10.93
N PHE A 350 7.41 -10.82 -11.94
CA PHE A 350 8.71 -11.02 -12.58
C PHE A 350 9.87 -10.76 -11.58
N SER A 351 9.76 -9.71 -10.77
CA SER A 351 10.77 -9.39 -9.76
C SER A 351 10.91 -10.48 -8.70
N ASP A 352 9.81 -11.10 -8.29
CA ASP A 352 9.83 -12.23 -7.35
C ASP A 352 10.36 -13.50 -8.01
N SER A 353 10.09 -13.72 -9.30
CA SER A 353 10.66 -14.84 -10.06
C SER A 353 12.18 -14.73 -10.27
N LEU A 354 12.74 -13.52 -10.22
CA LEU A 354 14.17 -13.26 -10.35
C LEU A 354 14.98 -13.46 -9.06
N ARG A 355 14.33 -13.44 -7.90
CA ARG A 355 14.98 -13.57 -6.58
C ARG A 355 15.19 -15.03 -6.21
#